data_AF-A0A7C5EU65-F1
#
_entry.id   AF-A0A7C5EU65-F1
#
_cell.length_a   1.000
_cell.length_b   1.000
_cell.length_c   1.000
_cell.angle_alpha   90.00
_cell.angle_beta   90.00
_cell.angle_gamma   90.00
#
_symmetry.space_group_name_H-M   'P 1'
#
loop_
_entity.id
_entity.type
_entity.pdbx_description
1 polymer ?
#
loop_
_entity_poly.entity_id
_entity_poly.type
_entity_poly.pdbx_seq_one_letter_code
_entity_poly.pdbx_strand_id
1 'polypeptide(L)'
;MNRILIAMMIAGVALFMTGCENGDGTDQVLITQADNHGNVSIPRGGEVIVVLSGNPSTGYEWELAETDSSLLPLIGLSFTQHSGMPGSGGEYSFKFKAIATGRVHLRLVYKRPWETQIAETFEVTITIN
;
A
#
# COMPACT_ATOMS: atom_id res chain seq x y z
N MET A 1 -25.91 12.59 59.10
CA MET A 1 -24.87 13.43 58.46
C MET A 1 -23.50 12.96 58.94
N ASN A 2 -22.76 12.19 58.14
CA ASN A 2 -21.43 11.70 58.52
C ASN A 2 -20.36 12.77 58.25
N ARG A 3 -19.62 13.12 59.31
CA ARG A 3 -18.57 14.15 59.32
C ARG A 3 -17.19 13.47 59.18
N ILE A 4 -16.46 13.87 58.14
CA ILE A 4 -15.13 14.49 58.20
C ILE A 4 -13.91 13.66 58.70
N LEU A 5 -12.95 13.57 57.76
CA LEU A 5 -11.46 13.57 57.83
C LEU A 5 -10.67 12.35 58.34
N ILE A 6 -9.67 11.99 57.51
CA ILE A 6 -8.23 11.69 57.76
C ILE A 6 -7.76 10.88 56.52
N ALA A 7 -6.57 10.97 55.94
CA ALA A 7 -5.49 11.95 55.82
C ALA A 7 -4.49 11.32 54.82
N MET A 8 -3.73 12.17 54.13
CA MET A 8 -2.32 11.98 53.74
C MET A 8 -1.92 10.88 52.72
N MET A 9 -1.40 11.39 51.59
CA MET A 9 -0.22 10.97 50.82
C MET A 9 0.04 9.48 50.62
N ILE A 10 0.17 9.03 49.35
CA ILE A 10 1.42 8.45 48.83
C ILE A 10 1.55 8.77 47.32
N ALA A 11 2.71 9.35 46.99
CA ALA A 11 3.51 9.35 45.76
C ALA A 11 2.84 9.24 44.38
N GLY A 12 3.21 10.21 43.53
CA GLY A 12 2.92 10.21 42.11
C GLY A 12 3.52 8.99 41.41
N VAL A 13 2.70 8.39 40.55
CA VAL A 13 3.17 7.56 39.47
C VAL A 13 2.99 8.39 38.21
N ALA A 14 4.05 9.10 37.83
CA ALA A 14 4.21 9.55 36.47
C ALA A 14 4.39 8.29 35.62
N LEU A 15 3.29 7.79 35.06
CA LEU A 15 3.35 6.83 33.97
C LEU A 15 3.91 7.59 32.78
N PHE A 16 5.23 7.52 32.64
CA PHE A 16 5.93 7.87 31.42
C PHE A 16 5.27 7.10 30.29
N MET A 17 4.47 7.80 29.48
CA MET A 17 4.07 7.33 28.17
C MET A 17 5.35 7.23 27.35
N THR A 18 6.01 6.08 27.44
CA THR A 18 7.08 5.69 26.54
C THR A 18 6.40 5.30 25.23
N GLY A 19 6.01 6.31 24.45
CA GLY A 19 5.80 6.11 23.04
C GLY A 19 7.15 5.71 22.46
N CYS A 20 7.26 4.49 21.94
CA CYS A 20 8.34 4.21 20.99
C CYS A 20 8.01 4.99 19.72
N GLU A 21 8.53 6.20 19.60
CA GLU A 21 8.61 6.91 18.33
C GLU A 21 9.74 6.31 17.49
N ASN A 22 9.51 5.10 16.97
CA ASN A 22 10.35 4.57 15.91
C ASN A 22 9.79 5.06 14.57
N GLY A 23 9.93 6.37 14.35
CA GLY A 23 9.49 7.06 13.14
C GLY A 23 10.64 7.29 12.16
N ASP A 24 11.32 6.23 11.72
CA ASP A 24 12.05 6.26 10.44
C ASP A 24 11.08 5.78 9.33
N GLY A 25 9.86 6.32 9.36
CA GLY A 25 8.73 5.79 8.62
C GLY A 25 8.48 6.63 7.38
N THR A 26 8.95 6.17 6.22
CA THR A 26 8.26 6.56 4.98
C THR A 26 6.83 6.08 5.08
N ASP A 27 5.85 6.99 5.06
CA ASP A 27 4.44 6.62 5.00
C ASP A 27 4.22 5.66 3.83
N GLN A 28 3.70 4.47 4.12
CA GLN A 28 3.49 3.43 3.13
C GLN A 28 2.03 3.00 3.15
N VAL A 29 1.44 2.84 1.98
CA VAL A 29 0.11 2.26 1.81
C VAL A 29 0.19 1.01 0.96
N LEU A 30 -0.43 -0.06 1.47
CA LEU A 30 -0.63 -1.31 0.77
C LEU A 30 -2.01 -1.29 0.10
N ILE A 31 -2.04 -1.55 -1.19
CA ILE A 31 -3.23 -1.63 -2.02
C ILE A 31 -3.31 -3.06 -2.57
N THR A 32 -4.47 -3.67 -2.47
CA THR A 32 -4.75 -5.05 -2.89
C THR A 32 -5.84 -5.06 -3.94
N GLN A 33 -6.18 -6.25 -4.47
CA GLN A 33 -7.32 -6.42 -5.37
C GLN A 33 -8.65 -5.93 -4.78
N ALA A 34 -8.81 -5.91 -3.45
CA ALA A 34 -10.02 -5.43 -2.79
C ALA A 34 -10.23 -3.91 -2.94
N ASP A 35 -9.16 -3.17 -3.27
CA ASP A 35 -9.17 -1.72 -3.41
C ASP A 35 -9.46 -1.26 -4.86
N ASN A 36 -9.82 -2.19 -5.75
CA ASN A 36 -10.12 -1.89 -7.15
C ASN A 36 -11.29 -0.88 -7.25
N HIS A 37 -11.12 0.10 -8.13
CA HIS A 37 -11.96 1.29 -8.29
C HIS A 37 -12.06 2.20 -7.05
N GLY A 38 -11.17 2.01 -6.07
CA GLY A 38 -11.11 2.79 -4.84
C GLY A 38 -10.37 4.12 -4.96
N ASN A 39 -10.27 4.81 -3.83
CA ASN A 39 -9.46 6.01 -3.68
C ASN A 39 -8.58 5.91 -2.44
N VAL A 40 -7.28 6.19 -2.60
CA VAL A 40 -6.27 6.12 -1.55
C VAL A 40 -5.62 7.48 -1.38
N SER A 41 -5.33 7.84 -0.13
CA SER A 41 -4.68 9.10 0.23
C SER A 41 -3.29 8.80 0.81
N ILE A 42 -2.27 9.52 0.35
CA ILE A 42 -0.88 9.37 0.79
C ILE A 42 -0.23 10.75 0.84
N PRO A 43 0.68 11.05 1.78
CA PRO A 43 1.44 12.31 1.72
C PRO A 43 2.54 12.24 0.66
N ARG A 44 2.98 13.42 0.19
CA ARG A 44 4.21 13.54 -0.59
C ARG A 44 5.38 12.90 0.18
N GLY A 45 6.16 12.10 -0.53
CA GLY A 45 7.26 11.31 0.01
C GLY A 45 6.84 9.89 0.40
N GLY A 46 5.54 9.59 0.47
CA GLY A 46 5.04 8.26 0.77
C GLY A 46 5.25 7.25 -0.36
N GLU A 47 5.11 5.98 -0.04
CA GLU A 47 5.22 4.84 -0.95
C GLU A 47 3.88 4.15 -1.12
N VAL A 48 3.51 3.85 -2.36
CA VAL A 48 2.32 3.07 -2.69
C VAL A 48 2.79 1.71 -3.16
N ILE A 49 2.33 0.63 -2.51
CA ILE A 49 2.61 -0.74 -2.92
C ILE A 49 1.31 -1.37 -3.36
N VAL A 50 1.20 -1.72 -4.64
CA VAL A 50 0.05 -2.44 -5.19
C VAL A 50 0.41 -3.92 -5.33
N VAL A 51 -0.34 -4.78 -4.66
CA VAL A 51 -0.15 -6.24 -4.64
C VAL A 51 -1.35 -6.91 -5.30
N LEU A 52 -1.11 -7.55 -6.45
CA LEU A 52 -2.14 -8.22 -7.24
C LEU A 52 -1.78 -9.68 -7.47
N SER A 53 -2.73 -10.59 -7.21
CA SER A 53 -2.57 -12.00 -7.55
C SER A 53 -2.42 -12.19 -9.06
N GLY A 54 -1.56 -13.13 -9.46
CA GLY A 54 -1.39 -13.50 -10.86
C GLY A 54 -0.71 -14.86 -11.01
N ASN A 55 -0.69 -15.39 -12.23
CA ASN A 55 -0.04 -16.66 -12.54
C ASN A 55 0.72 -16.60 -13.87
N PRO A 56 2.02 -16.22 -13.85
CA PRO A 56 2.84 -16.13 -15.05
C PRO A 56 2.98 -17.44 -15.81
N SER A 57 2.78 -18.60 -15.17
CA SER A 57 2.84 -19.91 -15.86
C SER A 57 1.76 -20.09 -16.94
N THR A 58 0.70 -19.27 -16.89
CA THR A 58 -0.39 -19.26 -17.88
C THR A 58 -0.12 -18.32 -19.06
N GLY A 59 1.01 -17.61 -19.03
CA GLY A 59 1.41 -16.56 -19.98
C GLY A 59 0.85 -15.17 -19.66
N TYR A 60 0.02 -15.03 -18.62
CA TYR A 60 -0.56 -13.75 -18.23
C TYR A 60 0.33 -13.02 -17.22
N GLU A 61 0.45 -11.71 -17.42
CA GLU A 61 1.26 -10.82 -16.59
C GLU A 61 0.49 -9.52 -16.32
N TRP A 62 0.75 -8.90 -15.18
CA TRP A 62 0.26 -7.55 -14.89
C TRP A 62 1.22 -6.52 -15.51
N GLU A 63 0.67 -5.55 -16.23
CA GLU A 63 1.41 -4.45 -16.85
C GLU A 63 0.87 -3.10 -16.36
N LEU A 64 1.76 -2.13 -16.19
CA LEU A 64 1.40 -0.74 -15.92
C LEU A 64 0.85 -0.09 -17.20
N ALA A 65 -0.44 0.19 -17.22
CA ALA A 65 -1.13 0.79 -18.36
C ALA A 65 -1.20 2.32 -18.26
N GLU A 66 -1.40 2.87 -17.05
CA GLU A 66 -1.54 4.30 -16.84
C GLU A 66 -1.00 4.71 -15.47
N THR A 67 -0.21 5.78 -15.44
CA THR A 67 0.15 6.55 -14.24
C THR A 67 0.65 7.92 -14.68
N ASP A 68 0.65 8.89 -13.77
CA ASP A 68 1.41 10.13 -13.94
C ASP A 68 2.78 9.98 -13.29
N SER A 69 3.80 9.66 -14.10
CA SER A 69 5.18 9.48 -13.61
C SER A 69 5.82 10.75 -13.04
N SER A 70 5.25 11.93 -13.27
CA SER A 70 5.71 13.18 -12.64
C SER A 70 5.23 13.34 -11.20
N LEU A 71 4.18 12.60 -10.80
CA LEU A 71 3.60 12.61 -9.47
C LEU A 71 3.84 11.28 -8.72
N LEU A 72 3.71 10.15 -9.41
CA LEU A 72 3.72 8.79 -8.88
C LEU A 72 4.50 7.81 -9.81
N PRO A 73 5.82 7.96 -9.97
CA PRO A 73 6.64 7.03 -10.74
C PRO A 73 6.67 5.62 -10.12
N LEU A 74 6.70 4.61 -10.99
CA LEU A 74 7.01 3.23 -10.62
C LEU A 74 8.52 3.14 -10.32
N ILE A 75 8.85 2.66 -9.12
CA ILE A 75 10.23 2.51 -8.64
C ILE A 75 10.64 1.05 -8.43
N GLY A 76 9.71 0.11 -8.55
CA GLY A 76 10.01 -1.31 -8.48
C GLY A 76 8.85 -2.19 -8.92
N LEU A 77 9.18 -3.34 -9.50
CA LEU A 77 8.26 -4.42 -9.84
C LEU A 77 8.91 -5.75 -9.45
N SER A 78 8.18 -6.59 -8.74
CA SER A 78 8.61 -7.95 -8.41
C SER A 78 7.44 -8.92 -8.45
N PHE A 79 7.74 -10.20 -8.66
CA PHE A 79 6.77 -11.29 -8.55
C PHE A 79 7.24 -12.29 -7.49
N THR A 80 6.33 -12.68 -6.60
CA THR A 80 6.58 -13.66 -5.54
C THR A 80 5.63 -14.82 -5.68
N GLN A 81 6.14 -16.03 -5.89
CA GLN A 81 5.31 -17.23 -5.95
C GLN A 81 4.73 -17.57 -4.57
N HIS A 82 3.46 -18.00 -4.51
CA HIS A 82 2.88 -18.50 -3.26
C HIS A 82 3.51 -19.81 -2.79
N SER A 83 4.00 -20.63 -3.72
CA SER A 83 4.72 -21.87 -3.42
C SER A 83 5.82 -22.13 -4.44
N GLY A 84 6.83 -22.90 -4.06
CA GLY A 84 7.91 -23.32 -4.96
C GLY A 84 7.51 -24.41 -5.97
N MET A 85 6.22 -24.73 -6.08
CA MET A 85 5.75 -25.74 -7.03
C MET A 85 5.65 -25.16 -8.45
N PRO A 86 6.11 -25.89 -9.48
CA PRO A 86 5.90 -25.51 -10.87
C PRO A 86 4.42 -25.23 -11.17
N GLY A 87 4.14 -24.12 -11.85
CA GLY A 87 2.78 -23.70 -12.20
C GLY A 87 2.01 -22.96 -11.09
N SER A 88 2.59 -22.82 -9.89
CA SER A 88 1.99 -22.03 -8.82
C SER A 88 1.92 -20.56 -9.21
N GLY A 89 0.74 -19.96 -9.00
CA GLY A 89 0.59 -18.51 -9.04
C GLY A 89 1.30 -17.83 -7.88
N GLY A 90 1.11 -16.52 -7.80
CA GLY A 90 1.75 -15.68 -6.81
C GLY A 90 1.21 -14.27 -6.86
N GLU A 91 2.01 -13.34 -6.38
CA GLU A 91 1.66 -11.93 -6.31
C GLU A 91 2.66 -11.08 -7.08
N TYR A 92 2.14 -10.15 -7.88
CA TYR A 92 2.89 -9.04 -8.43
C TYR A 92 2.85 -7.88 -7.44
N SER A 93 4.01 -7.31 -7.14
CA SER A 93 4.17 -6.13 -6.29
C SER A 93 4.72 -4.99 -7.11
N PHE A 94 3.91 -3.95 -7.29
CA PHE A 94 4.28 -2.69 -7.95
C PHE A 94 4.52 -1.64 -6.87
N LYS A 95 5.74 -1.12 -6.81
CA LYS A 95 6.15 -0.09 -5.83
C LYS A 95 6.24 1.26 -6.52
N PHE A 96 5.52 2.25 -6.01
CA PHE A 96 5.53 3.62 -6.50
C PHE A 96 5.96 4.61 -5.41
N LYS A 97 6.51 5.76 -5.83
CA LYS A 97 6.89 6.85 -4.92
C LYS A 97 6.05 8.08 -5.19
N ALA A 98 5.39 8.64 -4.19
CA ALA A 98 4.63 9.89 -4.33
C ALA A 98 5.61 11.09 -4.27
N ILE A 99 6.02 11.65 -5.39
CA ILE A 99 7.07 12.69 -5.44
C ILE A 99 6.54 14.12 -5.48
N ALA A 100 5.27 14.31 -5.84
CA ALA A 100 4.62 15.63 -5.90
C ALA A 100 3.12 15.51 -5.60
N THR A 101 2.52 16.60 -5.11
CA THR A 101 1.10 16.64 -4.74
C THR A 101 0.21 16.66 -5.96
N GLY A 102 -0.99 16.06 -5.86
CA GLY A 102 -1.92 15.95 -6.97
C GLY A 102 -2.77 14.70 -6.90
N ARG A 103 -3.51 14.43 -7.97
CA ARG A 103 -4.35 13.23 -8.10
C ARG A 103 -3.90 12.42 -9.30
N VAL A 104 -3.65 11.14 -9.10
CA VAL A 104 -3.19 10.20 -10.13
C VAL A 104 -4.24 9.11 -10.32
N HIS A 105 -4.64 8.88 -11.56
CA HIS A 105 -5.35 7.66 -11.93
C HIS A 105 -4.32 6.58 -12.26
N LEU A 106 -4.26 5.54 -11.43
CA LEU A 106 -3.36 4.42 -11.60
C LEU A 106 -4.12 3.24 -12.21
N ARG A 107 -3.66 2.74 -13.35
CA ARG A 107 -4.25 1.60 -14.06
C ARG A 107 -3.23 0.52 -14.36
N LEU A 108 -3.55 -0.69 -13.95
CA LEU A 108 -2.82 -1.92 -14.24
C LEU A 108 -3.72 -2.86 -15.06
N VAL A 109 -3.14 -3.60 -16.00
CA VAL A 109 -3.88 -4.55 -16.85
C VAL A 109 -3.24 -5.93 -16.79
N TYR A 110 -4.07 -6.96 -16.67
CA TYR A 110 -3.64 -8.35 -16.69
C TYR A 110 -3.94 -8.94 -18.07
N LYS A 111 -2.89 -9.30 -18.81
CA LYS A 111 -3.01 -9.83 -20.17
C LYS A 111 -1.82 -10.71 -20.52
N ARG A 112 -1.90 -11.38 -21.66
CA ARG A 112 -0.71 -11.92 -22.32
C ARG A 112 -0.04 -10.81 -23.13
N PRO A 113 1.27 -10.55 -22.98
CA PRO A 113 1.94 -9.43 -23.64
C PRO A 113 1.81 -9.43 -25.18
N TRP A 114 1.65 -10.62 -25.78
CA TRP A 114 1.48 -10.81 -27.22
C TRP A 114 0.03 -10.78 -27.71
N GLU A 115 -0.95 -10.66 -26.82
CA GLU A 115 -2.38 -10.56 -27.16
C GLU A 115 -2.89 -9.14 -26.90
N THR A 116 -3.93 -8.74 -27.65
CA THR A 116 -4.62 -7.45 -27.42
C THR A 116 -5.71 -7.55 -26.36
N GLN A 117 -6.16 -8.77 -26.03
CA GLN A 117 -7.25 -8.99 -25.09
C GLN A 117 -6.76 -8.80 -23.66
N ILE A 118 -7.46 -7.94 -22.91
CA ILE A 118 -7.25 -7.74 -21.48
C ILE A 118 -8.14 -8.75 -20.73
N ALA A 119 -7.55 -9.53 -19.83
CA ALA A 119 -8.29 -10.46 -18.98
C ALA A 119 -8.82 -9.78 -17.72
N GLU A 120 -8.03 -8.88 -17.12
CA GLU A 120 -8.42 -8.14 -15.93
C GLU A 120 -7.86 -6.71 -15.97
N THR A 121 -8.57 -5.78 -15.33
CA THR A 121 -8.10 -4.41 -15.13
C THR A 121 -8.23 -4.06 -13.66
N PHE A 122 -7.18 -3.43 -13.12
CA PHE A 122 -7.16 -2.86 -11.79
C PHE A 122 -6.95 -1.35 -11.89
N GLU A 123 -7.82 -0.58 -11.25
CA GLU A 123 -7.83 0.87 -11.28
C GLU A 123 -7.94 1.42 -9.86
N VAL A 124 -7.15 2.44 -9.52
CA VAL A 124 -7.28 3.13 -8.23
C VAL A 124 -6.92 4.60 -8.39
N THR A 125 -7.64 5.47 -7.69
CA THR A 125 -7.30 6.89 -7.62
C THR A 125 -6.38 7.15 -6.44
N ILE A 126 -5.20 7.70 -6.68
CA ILE A 126 -4.26 8.10 -5.63
C ILE A 126 -4.31 9.61 -5.46
N THR A 127 -4.63 10.08 -4.27
CA THR A 127 -4.56 11.49 -3.88
C THR A 127 -3.29 11.70 -3.05
N ILE A 128 -2.38 12.53 -3.56
CA ILE A 128 -1.10 12.87 -2.93
C ILE A 128 -1.23 14.27 -2.30
N ASN A 129 -1.11 14.34 -0.97
CA ASN A 129 -1.27 15.58 -0.18
C ASN A 129 0.07 16.22 0.19
#